data_AF-A0A6I9LM20-F1
#
_entry.id   AF-A0A6I9LM20-F1
#
_cell.length_a   1.000
_cell.length_b   1.000
_cell.length_c   1.000
_cell.angle_alpha   90.00
_cell.angle_beta   90.00
_cell.angle_gamma   90.00
#
_symmetry.space_group_name_H-M   'P 1'
#
loop_
_entity.id
_entity.type
_entity.pdbx_description
1 polymer ?
#
loop_
_entity_poly.entity_id
_entity_poly.type
_entity_poly.pdbx_seq_one_letter_code
_entity_poly.pdbx_strand_id
1 'polypeptide(L)'
;MGSQEVLGQAARLASSGLLLQVLFRLITFVLNAFILRFLSKEIVGIVNVRLTLLYSTTVFLAREAFRRACLSGGAQRDWSQTLNLLWLTVPLGVFWSLLLGWVWLQLLEVPDPNVVPYYGAGVVCFGLSAVVELVGEPFWVLAQAHMFVKLKVLAESTSVILRSVLTAFLVLWLPHWGLYIFSLAQLFYTTVLVLCYVIYLIKLLRSPESTKQQTLPVSRITQLLPSITRSRAFVNWKEAKLTWSFFKQSFLKQILTEGERYVMTFLNVLNFGDQGVYDIVNNLGSLVARLIFQPIEESFYIFFAKVLEREKDATHQKQEDVAVAAAVLESLLKLALLTGLTITVFGFAYSQLALDIYGGAMLSSGSGPVLMRSYCLYVLLLAINGVTECFTFAAMSKEEVDRYNFTMLALSSSFLVLSYLLTSWCGSVGFILANCFNMGIRITQSLYFIHHYFQRSPHRPLAGLHLSPALLGVFALSGGITSVSEAFLCCEQGWPARLAHIAVGTICLGVTLGTAFFTETKLIHFLRTQLGRSRLRDKMT
;
A
#
# COMPACT_ATOMS: atom_id res chain seq x y z
N MET A 1 33.37 -4.53 8.38
CA MET A 1 32.78 -3.63 7.35
C MET A 1 32.43 -2.33 8.05
N GLY A 2 32.95 -1.20 7.55
CA GLY A 2 32.68 0.11 8.17
C GLY A 2 31.27 0.60 7.87
N SER A 3 30.64 1.31 8.80
CA SER A 3 29.25 1.78 8.70
C SER A 3 28.97 2.59 7.42
N GLN A 4 29.97 3.27 6.87
CA GLN A 4 29.88 4.02 5.61
C GLN A 4 29.88 3.12 4.35
N GLU A 5 30.61 2.01 4.34
CA GLU A 5 30.56 1.02 3.23
C GLU A 5 29.22 0.30 3.20
N VAL A 6 28.69 -0.05 4.38
CA VAL A 6 27.34 -0.63 4.52
C VAL A 6 26.29 0.33 4.00
N LEU A 7 26.41 1.63 4.31
CA LEU A 7 25.50 2.66 3.82
C LEU A 7 25.58 2.86 2.30
N GLY A 8 26.80 2.88 1.74
CA GLY A 8 27.03 3.02 0.30
C GLY A 8 26.54 1.81 -0.52
N GLN A 9 26.77 0.59 -0.02
CA GLN A 9 26.19 -0.62 -0.60
C GLN A 9 24.67 -0.63 -0.46
N ALA A 10 24.12 -0.29 0.71
CA ALA A 10 22.67 -0.23 0.93
C ALA A 10 21.99 0.75 -0.02
N ALA A 11 22.58 1.93 -0.27
CA ALA A 11 22.03 2.92 -1.20
C ALA A 11 22.05 2.46 -2.67
N ARG A 12 23.14 1.86 -3.16
CA ARG A 12 23.22 1.29 -4.53
C ARG A 12 22.33 0.05 -4.71
N LEU A 13 22.20 -0.76 -3.67
CA LEU A 13 21.28 -1.90 -3.64
C LEU A 13 19.82 -1.46 -3.61
N ALA A 14 19.52 -0.38 -2.88
CA ALA A 14 18.20 0.22 -2.85
C ALA A 14 17.80 0.78 -4.22
N SER A 15 18.66 1.57 -4.88
CA SER A 15 18.31 2.19 -6.18
C SER A 15 18.08 1.15 -7.29
N SER A 16 18.96 0.16 -7.42
CA SER A 16 18.79 -0.93 -8.40
C SER A 16 17.63 -1.87 -8.08
N GLY A 17 17.38 -2.15 -6.79
CA GLY A 17 16.22 -2.92 -6.34
C GLY A 17 14.90 -2.19 -6.55
N LEU A 18 14.86 -0.88 -6.37
CA LEU A 18 13.68 -0.03 -6.57
C LEU A 18 13.24 -0.02 -8.03
N LEU A 19 14.17 0.21 -8.97
CA LEU A 19 13.83 0.21 -10.40
C LEU A 19 13.25 -1.14 -10.84
N LEU A 20 13.88 -2.23 -10.40
CA LEU A 20 13.44 -3.59 -10.71
C LEU A 20 12.05 -3.88 -10.10
N GLN A 21 11.81 -3.41 -8.86
CA GLN A 21 10.52 -3.55 -8.20
C GLN A 21 9.41 -2.78 -8.94
N VAL A 22 9.69 -1.57 -9.44
CA VAL A 22 8.74 -0.79 -10.25
C VAL A 22 8.40 -1.53 -11.54
N LEU A 23 9.41 -2.05 -12.25
CA LEU A 23 9.20 -2.82 -13.48
C LEU A 23 8.30 -4.04 -13.24
N PHE A 24 8.56 -4.82 -12.18
CA PHE A 24 7.74 -5.98 -11.84
C PHE A 24 6.32 -5.62 -11.40
N ARG A 25 6.13 -4.48 -10.71
CA ARG A 25 4.79 -3.94 -10.41
C ARG A 25 4.04 -3.56 -11.67
N LEU A 26 4.70 -3.01 -12.69
CA LEU A 26 4.07 -2.70 -13.96
C LEU A 26 3.65 -3.96 -14.72
N ILE A 27 4.52 -4.97 -14.79
CA ILE A 27 4.21 -6.26 -15.43
C ILE A 27 3.00 -6.92 -14.76
N THR A 28 3.00 -6.98 -13.42
CA THR A 28 1.90 -7.58 -12.67
C THR A 28 0.61 -6.77 -12.78
N PHE A 29 0.69 -5.44 -12.85
CA PHE A 29 -0.47 -4.57 -13.12
C PHE A 29 -1.12 -4.89 -14.48
N VAL A 30 -0.32 -5.03 -15.53
CA VAL A 30 -0.81 -5.37 -16.89
C VAL A 30 -1.40 -6.77 -16.93
N LEU A 31 -0.72 -7.76 -16.33
CA LEU A 31 -1.23 -9.14 -16.27
C LEU A 31 -2.55 -9.23 -15.51
N ASN A 32 -2.68 -8.51 -14.39
CA ASN A 32 -3.93 -8.47 -13.63
C ASN A 32 -5.04 -7.80 -14.44
N ALA A 33 -4.76 -6.69 -15.13
CA ALA A 33 -5.72 -6.04 -16.02
C ALA A 33 -6.27 -7.02 -17.08
N PHE A 34 -5.37 -7.81 -17.68
CA PHE A 34 -5.75 -8.84 -18.63
C PHE A 34 -6.65 -9.92 -18.00
N ILE A 35 -6.26 -10.47 -16.86
CA ILE A 35 -7.02 -11.51 -16.15
C ILE A 35 -8.44 -11.03 -15.83
N LEU A 36 -8.59 -9.79 -15.35
CA LEU A 36 -9.88 -9.22 -14.95
C LEU A 36 -10.93 -9.20 -16.06
N ARG A 37 -10.51 -9.17 -17.34
CA ARG A 37 -11.44 -9.18 -18.48
C ARG A 37 -12.15 -10.52 -18.68
N PHE A 38 -11.65 -11.59 -18.06
CA PHE A 38 -12.19 -12.95 -18.18
C PHE A 38 -12.84 -13.44 -16.89
N LEU A 39 -12.96 -12.59 -15.86
CA LEU A 39 -13.50 -12.96 -14.57
C LEU A 39 -14.82 -12.26 -14.28
N SER A 40 -15.66 -12.92 -13.49
CA SER A 40 -16.85 -12.30 -12.91
C SER A 40 -16.50 -11.48 -11.67
N LYS A 41 -17.34 -10.50 -11.34
CA LYS A 41 -17.14 -9.58 -10.21
C LYS A 41 -17.14 -10.36 -8.88
N GLU A 42 -17.95 -11.41 -8.78
CA GLU A 42 -18.14 -12.23 -7.60
C GLU A 42 -16.91 -13.07 -7.29
N ILE A 43 -16.31 -13.71 -8.31
CA ILE A 43 -15.06 -14.46 -8.15
C ILE A 43 -13.95 -13.53 -7.67
N VAL A 44 -13.84 -12.35 -8.28
CA VAL A 44 -12.85 -11.34 -7.88
C VAL A 44 -13.04 -10.92 -6.43
N GLY A 45 -14.26 -10.62 -5.99
CA GLY A 45 -14.51 -10.22 -4.61
C GLY A 45 -14.18 -11.31 -3.60
N ILE A 46 -14.56 -12.56 -3.88
CA ILE A 46 -14.22 -13.69 -3.00
C ILE A 46 -12.70 -13.90 -2.92
N VAL A 47 -12.00 -13.86 -4.05
CA VAL A 47 -10.55 -14.09 -4.08
C VAL A 47 -9.79 -12.94 -3.44
N ASN A 48 -10.01 -11.70 -3.88
CA ASN A 48 -9.21 -10.54 -3.49
C ASN A 48 -9.56 -10.02 -2.09
N VAL A 49 -10.82 -10.14 -1.66
CA VAL A 49 -11.23 -9.68 -0.32
C VAL A 49 -11.21 -10.85 0.65
N ARG A 50 -12.07 -11.87 0.46
CA ARG A 50 -12.30 -12.88 1.52
C ARG A 50 -11.17 -13.90 1.67
N LEU A 51 -10.76 -14.56 0.59
CA LEU A 51 -9.74 -15.61 0.64
C LEU A 51 -8.35 -15.01 0.88
N THR A 52 -8.07 -13.85 0.27
CA THR A 52 -6.83 -13.11 0.55
C THR A 52 -6.78 -12.63 2.00
N LEU A 53 -7.90 -12.19 2.59
CA LEU A 53 -7.95 -11.83 4.02
C LEU A 53 -7.69 -13.03 4.94
N LEU A 54 -8.25 -14.21 4.63
CA LEU A 54 -7.95 -15.44 5.36
C LEU A 54 -6.45 -15.74 5.33
N TYR A 55 -5.86 -15.75 4.13
CA TYR A 55 -4.45 -16.02 3.92
C TYR A 55 -3.56 -14.97 4.62
N SER A 56 -3.82 -13.68 4.42
CA SER A 56 -3.01 -12.60 4.99
C SER A 56 -3.10 -12.57 6.52
N THR A 57 -4.28 -12.77 7.09
CA THR A 57 -4.50 -12.83 8.54
C THR A 57 -3.75 -14.02 9.16
N THR A 58 -3.88 -15.21 8.55
CA THR A 58 -3.21 -16.44 9.01
C THR A 58 -1.71 -16.25 9.06
N VAL A 59 -1.13 -15.79 7.94
CA VAL A 59 0.31 -15.57 7.83
C VAL A 59 0.76 -14.47 8.78
N PHE A 60 0.07 -13.34 8.85
CA PHE A 60 0.46 -12.20 9.68
C PHE A 60 0.48 -12.54 11.18
N LEU A 61 -0.58 -13.17 11.69
CA LEU A 61 -0.66 -13.59 13.09
C LEU A 61 0.39 -14.64 13.44
N ALA A 62 0.69 -15.58 12.53
CA ALA A 62 1.67 -16.62 12.79
C ALA A 62 3.13 -16.13 12.71
N ARG A 63 3.40 -15.03 12.00
CA ARG A 63 4.75 -14.69 11.55
C ARG A 63 5.33 -13.39 12.07
N GLU A 64 4.54 -12.31 12.08
CA GLU A 64 5.08 -10.95 12.17
C GLU A 64 5.87 -10.74 13.47
N ALA A 65 5.35 -11.27 14.57
CA ALA A 65 5.99 -11.21 15.87
C ALA A 65 7.37 -11.89 15.88
N PHE A 66 7.47 -13.06 15.25
CA PHE A 66 8.70 -13.84 15.16
C PHE A 66 9.74 -13.13 14.29
N ARG A 67 9.35 -12.60 13.13
CA ARG A 67 10.25 -11.82 12.27
C ARG A 67 10.88 -10.66 13.03
N ARG A 68 10.07 -9.86 13.72
CA ARG A 68 10.55 -8.68 14.45
C ARG A 68 11.48 -9.05 15.60
N ALA A 69 11.14 -10.09 16.37
CA ALA A 69 11.96 -10.54 17.48
C ALA A 69 13.29 -11.15 17.02
N CYS A 70 13.24 -12.10 16.06
CA CYS A 70 14.41 -12.82 15.59
C CYS A 70 15.35 -11.97 14.73
N LEU A 71 14.87 -10.90 14.08
CA LEU A 71 15.75 -9.94 13.39
C LEU A 71 16.46 -8.98 14.36
N SER A 72 15.94 -8.78 15.56
CA SER A 72 16.51 -7.87 16.57
C SER A 72 17.67 -8.48 17.38
N GLY A 73 18.10 -9.70 17.06
CA GLY A 73 19.17 -10.40 17.78
C GLY A 73 20.56 -9.77 17.59
N GLY A 74 21.36 -9.74 18.67
CA GLY A 74 22.72 -9.18 18.66
C GLY A 74 23.75 -10.04 17.90
N ALA A 75 24.97 -9.51 17.75
CA ALA A 75 26.04 -10.14 16.96
C ALA A 75 26.52 -11.52 17.49
N GLN A 76 26.35 -11.80 18.79
CA GLN A 76 26.70 -13.08 19.42
C GLN A 76 25.44 -13.89 19.80
N ARG A 77 24.56 -14.17 18.83
CA ARG A 77 23.36 -15.01 19.03
C ARG A 77 23.60 -16.47 18.66
N ASP A 78 22.94 -17.37 19.38
CA ASP A 78 22.89 -18.79 19.02
C ASP A 78 21.77 -19.01 17.98
N TRP A 79 22.18 -19.18 16.72
CA TRP A 79 21.27 -19.36 15.60
C TRP A 79 20.43 -20.63 15.71
N SER A 80 20.90 -21.69 16.38
CA SER A 80 20.13 -22.92 16.53
C SER A 80 18.85 -22.69 17.35
N GLN A 81 18.95 -21.88 18.41
CA GLN A 81 17.82 -21.52 19.27
C GLN A 81 16.85 -20.56 18.59
N THR A 82 17.36 -19.60 17.81
CA THR A 82 16.55 -18.69 17.00
C THR A 82 15.80 -19.45 15.90
N LEU A 83 16.44 -20.43 15.24
CA LEU A 83 15.80 -21.26 14.23
C LEU A 83 14.70 -22.14 14.84
N ASN A 84 14.94 -22.78 15.99
CA ASN A 84 13.92 -23.52 16.72
C ASN A 84 12.69 -22.64 17.06
N LEU A 85 12.93 -21.40 17.48
CA LEU A 85 11.87 -20.41 17.72
C LEU A 85 11.10 -20.08 16.43
N LEU A 86 11.81 -19.86 15.32
CA LEU A 86 11.19 -19.58 14.01
C LEU A 86 10.34 -20.74 13.50
N TRP A 87 10.73 -21.99 13.75
CA TRP A 87 9.92 -23.14 13.35
C TRP A 87 8.58 -23.24 14.08
N LEU A 88 8.39 -22.54 15.20
CA LEU A 88 7.08 -22.45 15.86
C LEU A 88 6.05 -21.66 15.05
N THR A 89 6.46 -20.90 14.01
CA THR A 89 5.53 -20.21 13.11
C THR A 89 4.66 -21.21 12.33
N VAL A 90 5.18 -22.39 11.98
CA VAL A 90 4.47 -23.41 11.20
C VAL A 90 3.31 -24.05 11.99
N PRO A 91 3.50 -24.64 13.19
CA PRO A 91 2.38 -25.19 13.96
C PRO A 91 1.38 -24.10 14.37
N LEU A 92 1.85 -22.88 14.67
CA LEU A 92 0.96 -21.74 14.93
C LEU A 92 0.15 -21.36 13.67
N GLY A 93 0.78 -21.43 12.49
CA GLY A 93 0.14 -21.25 11.20
C GLY A 93 -0.93 -22.29 10.90
N VAL A 94 -0.65 -23.57 11.20
CA VAL A 94 -1.64 -24.65 11.10
C VAL A 94 -2.81 -24.39 12.03
N PHE A 95 -2.56 -24.01 13.28
CA PHE A 95 -3.61 -23.64 14.23
C PHE A 95 -4.52 -22.52 13.69
N TRP A 96 -3.93 -21.40 13.24
CA TRP A 96 -4.70 -20.28 12.69
C TRP A 96 -5.41 -20.63 11.39
N SER A 97 -4.77 -21.40 10.51
CA SER A 97 -5.34 -21.85 9.25
C SER A 97 -6.59 -22.72 9.47
N LEU A 98 -6.53 -23.64 10.43
CA LEU A 98 -7.69 -24.46 10.80
C LEU A 98 -8.78 -23.65 11.49
N LEU A 99 -8.42 -22.79 12.45
CA LEU A 99 -9.38 -21.97 13.19
C LEU A 99 -10.11 -20.99 12.26
N LEU A 100 -9.36 -20.20 11.48
CA LEU A 100 -9.94 -19.24 10.55
C LEU A 100 -10.60 -19.92 9.36
N GLY A 101 -10.05 -21.04 8.87
CA GLY A 101 -10.69 -21.85 7.83
C GLY A 101 -12.04 -22.39 8.29
N TRP A 102 -12.16 -22.86 9.53
CA TRP A 102 -13.43 -23.25 10.12
C TRP A 102 -14.43 -22.09 10.20
N VAL A 103 -13.99 -20.90 10.64
CA VAL A 103 -14.81 -19.68 10.62
C VAL A 103 -15.32 -19.36 9.21
N TRP A 104 -14.45 -19.43 8.21
CA TRP A 104 -14.81 -19.14 6.80
C TRP A 104 -15.79 -20.16 6.21
N LEU A 105 -15.73 -21.42 6.64
CA LEU A 105 -16.61 -22.49 6.14
C LEU A 105 -17.94 -22.55 6.87
N GLN A 106 -17.97 -22.23 8.17
CA GLN A 106 -19.12 -22.53 9.04
C GLN A 106 -19.87 -21.29 9.54
N LEU A 107 -19.18 -20.16 9.71
CA LEU A 107 -19.78 -18.94 10.27
C LEU A 107 -20.07 -17.88 9.21
N LEU A 108 -19.33 -17.89 8.11
CA LEU A 108 -19.49 -16.92 7.02
C LEU A 108 -20.50 -17.38 5.97
N GLU A 109 -21.12 -16.41 5.30
CA GLU A 109 -22.03 -16.68 4.18
C GLU A 109 -21.30 -17.44 3.05
N VAL A 110 -21.85 -18.60 2.68
CA VAL A 110 -21.30 -19.44 1.60
C VAL A 110 -21.86 -18.95 0.26
N PRO A 111 -21.00 -18.65 -0.73
CA PRO A 111 -21.45 -18.24 -2.07
C PRO A 111 -22.30 -19.32 -2.77
N ASP A 112 -23.25 -18.89 -3.60
CA ASP A 112 -24.03 -19.80 -4.45
C ASP A 112 -23.09 -20.60 -5.39
N PRO A 113 -23.08 -21.94 -5.31
CA PRO A 113 -22.24 -22.79 -6.14
C PRO A 113 -22.42 -22.59 -7.66
N ASN A 114 -23.59 -22.13 -8.11
CA ASN A 114 -23.86 -21.87 -9.52
C ASN A 114 -23.13 -20.61 -10.03
N VAL A 115 -22.91 -19.65 -9.15
CA VAL A 115 -22.20 -18.40 -9.47
C VAL A 115 -20.71 -18.56 -9.21
N VAL A 116 -20.34 -19.19 -8.09
CA VAL A 116 -18.95 -19.38 -7.67
C VAL A 116 -18.72 -20.82 -7.21
N PRO A 117 -18.27 -21.70 -8.10
CA PRO A 117 -18.10 -23.11 -7.76
C PRO A 117 -16.84 -23.32 -6.91
N TYR A 118 -16.88 -24.37 -6.08
CA TYR A 118 -15.74 -24.89 -5.29
C TYR A 118 -15.20 -23.97 -4.18
N TYR A 119 -16.07 -23.18 -3.52
CA TYR A 119 -15.68 -22.30 -2.41
C TYR A 119 -14.93 -23.01 -1.28
N GLY A 120 -15.43 -24.16 -0.81
CA GLY A 120 -14.80 -24.88 0.29
C GLY A 120 -13.37 -25.34 0.00
N ALA A 121 -13.12 -25.80 -1.23
CA ALA A 121 -11.78 -26.14 -1.68
C ALA A 121 -10.86 -24.90 -1.71
N GLY A 122 -11.41 -23.75 -2.13
CA GLY A 122 -10.69 -22.48 -2.09
C GLY A 122 -10.22 -22.08 -0.69
N VAL A 123 -11.10 -22.19 0.32
CA VAL A 123 -10.74 -21.89 1.71
C VAL A 123 -9.60 -22.80 2.19
N VAL A 124 -9.70 -24.11 1.96
CA VAL A 124 -8.68 -25.08 2.37
C VAL A 124 -7.35 -24.82 1.65
N CYS A 125 -7.37 -24.57 0.34
CA CYS A 125 -6.16 -24.33 -0.44
C CYS A 125 -5.46 -23.01 -0.06
N PHE A 126 -6.21 -21.94 0.21
CA PHE A 126 -5.62 -20.67 0.69
C PHE A 126 -5.04 -20.83 2.10
N GLY A 127 -5.72 -21.57 2.98
CA GLY A 127 -5.20 -21.95 4.29
C GLY A 127 -3.93 -22.81 4.21
N LEU A 128 -3.88 -23.78 3.28
CA LEU A 128 -2.69 -24.59 3.02
C LEU A 128 -1.55 -23.74 2.46
N SER A 129 -1.84 -22.82 1.54
CA SER A 129 -0.86 -21.90 0.96
C SER A 129 -0.20 -21.03 2.05
N ALA A 130 -0.99 -20.56 3.03
CA ALA A 130 -0.45 -19.84 4.18
C ALA A 130 0.56 -20.70 4.97
N VAL A 131 0.24 -21.97 5.24
CA VAL A 131 1.15 -22.89 5.94
C VAL A 131 2.41 -23.16 5.12
N VAL A 132 2.29 -23.38 3.81
CA VAL A 132 3.43 -23.58 2.91
C VAL A 132 4.37 -22.38 2.95
N GLU A 133 3.86 -21.15 2.89
CA GLU A 133 4.69 -19.95 3.01
C GLU A 133 5.41 -19.88 4.36
N LEU A 134 4.73 -20.29 5.45
CA LEU A 134 5.33 -20.27 6.79
C LEU A 134 6.50 -21.23 6.94
N VAL A 135 6.56 -22.32 6.16
CA VAL A 135 7.75 -23.18 6.05
C VAL A 135 8.96 -22.42 5.51
N GLY A 136 8.74 -21.37 4.72
CA GLY A 136 9.76 -20.48 4.18
C GLY A 136 10.40 -19.53 5.21
N GLU A 137 9.81 -19.37 6.39
CA GLU A 137 10.21 -18.29 7.33
C GLU A 137 11.62 -18.39 7.88
N PRO A 138 12.12 -19.56 8.32
CA PRO A 138 13.50 -19.68 8.76
C PRO A 138 14.50 -19.22 7.69
N PHE A 139 14.23 -19.57 6.43
CA PHE A 139 15.07 -19.21 5.28
C PHE A 139 15.00 -17.72 4.96
N TRP A 140 13.79 -17.13 5.01
CA TRP A 140 13.58 -15.71 4.78
C TRP A 140 14.29 -14.87 5.85
N VAL A 141 14.11 -15.19 7.14
CA VAL A 141 14.72 -14.43 8.24
C VAL A 141 16.23 -14.52 8.20
N LEU A 142 16.79 -15.69 7.90
CA LEU A 142 18.24 -15.85 7.70
C LEU A 142 18.74 -14.96 6.56
N ALA A 143 18.06 -14.97 5.41
CA ALA A 143 18.44 -14.15 4.27
C ALA A 143 18.37 -12.64 4.58
N GLN A 144 17.36 -12.20 5.32
CA GLN A 144 17.23 -10.80 5.73
C GLN A 144 18.27 -10.38 6.77
N ALA A 145 18.58 -11.23 7.73
CA ALA A 145 19.60 -10.94 8.74
C ALA A 145 21.00 -10.74 8.14
N HIS A 146 21.27 -11.34 6.97
CA HIS A 146 22.49 -11.16 6.19
C HIS A 146 22.35 -10.16 5.03
N MET A 147 21.26 -9.38 5.00
CA MET A 147 21.05 -8.31 4.02
C MET A 147 21.01 -8.78 2.55
N PHE A 148 20.49 -9.97 2.28
CA PHE A 148 20.27 -10.46 0.91
C PHE A 148 19.03 -9.82 0.26
N VAL A 149 19.07 -8.49 0.11
CA VAL A 149 17.96 -7.67 -0.42
C VAL A 149 17.62 -8.05 -1.87
N LYS A 150 18.63 -8.33 -2.71
CA LYS A 150 18.42 -8.77 -4.10
C LYS A 150 17.65 -10.09 -4.20
N LEU A 151 17.96 -11.05 -3.33
CA LEU A 151 17.25 -12.33 -3.29
C LEU A 151 15.78 -12.11 -2.98
N LYS A 152 15.48 -11.27 -1.98
CA LYS A 152 14.10 -10.94 -1.61
C LYS A 152 13.31 -10.40 -2.80
N VAL A 153 13.85 -9.36 -3.45
CA VAL A 153 13.17 -8.70 -4.59
C VAL A 153 12.93 -9.69 -5.72
N LEU A 154 13.93 -10.50 -6.08
CA LEU A 154 13.80 -11.49 -7.14
C LEU A 154 12.82 -12.61 -6.78
N ALA A 155 12.94 -13.22 -5.59
CA ALA A 155 12.08 -14.31 -5.17
C ALA A 155 10.60 -13.88 -5.09
N GLU A 156 10.32 -12.73 -4.46
CA GLU A 156 8.96 -12.20 -4.36
C GLU A 156 8.39 -11.88 -5.75
N SER A 157 9.15 -11.19 -6.60
CA SER A 157 8.67 -10.76 -7.91
C SER A 157 8.47 -11.92 -8.89
N THR A 158 9.42 -12.85 -8.96
CA THR A 158 9.30 -14.05 -9.81
C THR A 158 8.10 -14.89 -9.41
N SER A 159 7.87 -15.08 -8.10
CA SER A 159 6.73 -15.84 -7.61
C SER A 159 5.40 -15.19 -8.01
N VAL A 160 5.26 -13.86 -7.85
CA VAL A 160 4.04 -13.15 -8.23
C VAL A 160 3.80 -13.21 -9.75
N ILE A 161 4.83 -13.03 -10.58
CA ILE A 161 4.70 -13.11 -12.04
C ILE A 161 4.27 -14.51 -12.46
N LEU A 162 4.92 -15.54 -11.94
CA LEU A 162 4.58 -16.93 -12.24
C LEU A 162 3.15 -17.28 -11.80
N ARG A 163 2.68 -16.76 -10.66
CA ARG A 163 1.27 -16.85 -10.23
C ARG A 163 0.33 -16.22 -11.25
N SER A 164 0.60 -14.98 -11.64
CA SER A 164 -0.26 -14.25 -12.58
C SER A 164 -0.30 -14.91 -13.95
N VAL A 165 0.85 -15.39 -14.46
CA VAL A 165 0.92 -16.15 -15.72
C VAL A 165 0.12 -17.45 -15.64
N LEU A 166 0.28 -18.21 -14.55
CA LEU A 166 -0.50 -19.44 -14.35
C LEU A 166 -2.01 -19.15 -14.24
N THR A 167 -2.39 -18.08 -13.53
CA THR A 167 -3.79 -17.65 -13.43
C THR A 167 -4.34 -17.31 -14.81
N ALA A 168 -3.64 -16.49 -15.59
CA ALA A 168 -4.05 -16.11 -16.94
C ALA A 168 -4.19 -17.35 -17.85
N PHE A 169 -3.24 -18.29 -17.79
CA PHE A 169 -3.34 -19.54 -18.52
C PHE A 169 -4.57 -20.35 -18.10
N LEU A 170 -4.76 -20.62 -16.82
CA LEU A 170 -5.89 -21.43 -16.35
C LEU A 170 -7.25 -20.77 -16.63
N VAL A 171 -7.37 -19.45 -16.53
CA VAL A 171 -8.62 -18.73 -16.86
C VAL A 171 -8.97 -18.83 -18.34
N LEU A 172 -7.97 -18.79 -19.24
CA LEU A 172 -8.21 -18.89 -20.69
C LEU A 172 -8.57 -20.32 -21.13
N TRP A 173 -7.90 -21.32 -20.56
CA TRP A 173 -8.00 -22.71 -21.03
C TRP A 173 -9.01 -23.54 -20.25
N LEU A 174 -9.24 -23.23 -18.97
CA LEU A 174 -10.08 -24.00 -18.05
C LEU A 174 -11.03 -23.10 -17.23
N PRO A 175 -11.85 -22.22 -17.87
CA PRO A 175 -12.68 -21.24 -17.15
C PRO A 175 -13.71 -21.87 -16.19
N HIS A 176 -14.14 -23.10 -16.47
CA HIS A 176 -15.10 -23.84 -15.64
C HIS A 176 -14.55 -24.29 -14.27
N TRP A 177 -13.25 -24.15 -14.03
CA TRP A 177 -12.62 -24.50 -12.75
C TRP A 177 -12.91 -23.49 -11.62
N GLY A 178 -13.43 -22.30 -11.95
CA GLY A 178 -13.82 -21.28 -10.97
C GLY A 178 -12.71 -21.01 -9.94
N LEU A 179 -13.00 -21.23 -8.65
CA LEU A 179 -12.04 -20.96 -7.58
C LEU A 179 -10.83 -21.90 -7.53
N TYR A 180 -10.86 -23.07 -8.18
CA TYR A 180 -9.68 -23.93 -8.26
C TYR A 180 -8.52 -23.25 -8.97
N ILE A 181 -8.82 -22.38 -9.95
CA ILE A 181 -7.80 -21.65 -10.71
C ILE A 181 -6.93 -20.80 -9.77
N PHE A 182 -7.59 -19.98 -8.94
CA PHE A 182 -6.91 -19.09 -8.00
C PHE A 182 -6.26 -19.86 -6.85
N SER A 183 -6.88 -20.95 -6.42
CA SER A 183 -6.37 -21.82 -5.37
C SER A 183 -5.05 -22.49 -5.78
N LEU A 184 -5.01 -23.05 -6.99
CA LEU A 184 -3.80 -23.67 -7.55
C LEU A 184 -2.73 -22.62 -7.80
N ALA A 185 -3.09 -21.45 -8.34
CA ALA A 185 -2.16 -20.36 -8.55
C ALA A 185 -1.55 -19.84 -7.23
N GLN A 186 -2.35 -19.72 -6.16
CA GLN A 186 -1.86 -19.27 -4.85
C GLN A 186 -0.96 -20.30 -4.18
N LEU A 187 -1.27 -21.59 -4.29
CA LEU A 187 -0.40 -22.64 -3.78
C LEU A 187 0.91 -22.71 -4.57
N PHE A 188 0.84 -22.55 -5.89
CA PHE A 188 2.02 -22.47 -6.75
C PHE A 188 2.90 -21.26 -6.39
N TYR A 189 2.30 -20.09 -6.17
CA TYR A 189 3.00 -18.88 -5.71
C TYR A 189 3.83 -19.11 -4.44
N THR A 190 3.18 -19.63 -3.39
CA THR A 190 3.84 -19.84 -2.10
C THR A 190 4.92 -20.93 -2.20
N THR A 191 4.68 -21.97 -2.99
CA THR A 191 5.67 -23.03 -3.24
C THR A 191 6.90 -22.50 -3.97
N VAL A 192 6.71 -21.74 -5.06
CA VAL A 192 7.82 -21.11 -5.79
C VAL A 192 8.62 -20.17 -4.90
N LEU A 193 7.94 -19.37 -4.08
CA LEU A 193 8.60 -18.45 -3.15
C LEU A 193 9.54 -19.18 -2.18
N VAL A 194 9.04 -20.25 -1.54
CA VAL A 194 9.84 -21.07 -0.62
C VAL A 194 10.99 -21.74 -1.36
N LEU A 195 10.73 -22.32 -2.55
CA LEU A 195 11.76 -22.97 -3.36
C LEU A 195 12.87 -21.98 -3.77
N CYS A 196 12.56 -20.73 -4.10
CA CYS A 196 13.57 -19.72 -4.41
C CYS A 196 14.56 -19.53 -3.25
N TYR A 197 14.06 -19.40 -2.01
CA TYR A 197 14.92 -19.26 -0.83
C TYR A 197 15.73 -20.53 -0.55
N VAL A 198 15.10 -21.70 -0.61
CA VAL A 198 15.76 -22.98 -0.35
C VAL A 198 16.85 -23.26 -1.40
N ILE A 199 16.55 -23.11 -2.69
CA ILE A 199 17.50 -23.33 -3.79
C ILE A 199 18.67 -22.34 -3.69
N TYR A 200 18.39 -21.06 -3.40
CA TYR A 200 19.45 -20.06 -3.25
C TYR A 200 20.40 -20.41 -2.11
N LEU A 201 19.87 -20.75 -0.93
CA LEU A 201 20.69 -21.12 0.23
C LEU A 201 21.47 -22.42 -0.01
N ILE A 202 20.88 -23.42 -0.68
CA ILE A 202 21.60 -24.64 -1.06
C ILE A 202 22.76 -24.32 -2.01
N LYS A 203 22.54 -23.48 -3.03
CA LYS A 203 23.59 -23.08 -3.97
C LYS A 203 24.70 -22.29 -3.27
N LEU A 204 24.33 -21.39 -2.37
CA LEU A 204 25.27 -20.59 -1.60
C LEU A 204 26.14 -21.47 -0.69
N LEU A 205 25.54 -22.42 0.05
CA LEU A 205 26.26 -23.35 0.92
C LEU A 205 27.13 -24.36 0.16
N ARG A 206 26.85 -24.64 -1.12
CA ARG A 206 27.67 -25.52 -1.98
C ARG A 206 28.80 -24.79 -2.70
N SER A 207 28.74 -23.46 -2.82
CA SER A 207 29.74 -22.69 -3.59
C SER A 207 31.07 -22.59 -2.82
N PRO A 208 32.21 -23.02 -3.41
CA PRO A 208 33.51 -23.01 -2.72
C PRO A 208 34.01 -21.59 -2.39
N GLU A 209 33.57 -20.57 -3.14
CA GLU A 209 33.90 -19.15 -2.89
C GLU A 209 33.25 -18.58 -1.61
N SER A 210 32.17 -19.20 -1.11
CA SER A 210 31.47 -18.75 0.11
C SER A 210 32.32 -18.89 1.38
N THR A 211 33.32 -19.77 1.36
CA THR A 211 34.21 -20.04 2.50
C THR A 211 35.13 -18.86 2.82
N LYS A 212 35.35 -17.93 1.87
CA LYS A 212 36.27 -16.79 2.02
C LYS A 212 35.59 -15.45 2.33
N GLN A 213 34.29 -15.28 2.12
CA GLN A 213 33.69 -13.93 2.15
C GLN A 213 32.37 -13.72 2.91
N GLN A 214 31.63 -14.76 3.37
CA GLN A 214 30.42 -14.54 4.19
C GLN A 214 30.23 -15.61 5.26
N THR A 215 30.30 -15.20 6.53
CA THR A 215 30.10 -16.02 7.74
C THR A 215 28.62 -16.34 7.96
N LEU A 216 28.05 -17.20 7.12
CA LEU A 216 26.76 -17.80 7.43
C LEU A 216 26.91 -18.67 8.70
N PRO A 217 25.95 -18.61 9.64
CA PRO A 217 26.02 -19.34 10.92
C PRO A 217 25.82 -20.85 10.77
N VAL A 218 25.61 -21.33 9.54
CA VAL A 218 25.15 -22.67 9.20
C VAL A 218 25.99 -23.20 8.06
N SER A 219 26.49 -24.44 8.19
CA SER A 219 27.33 -25.10 7.18
C SER A 219 26.56 -26.12 6.34
N ARG A 220 25.39 -26.57 6.80
CA ARG A 220 24.53 -27.53 6.08
C ARG A 220 23.06 -27.12 6.18
N ILE A 221 22.30 -27.33 5.11
CA ILE A 221 20.86 -27.00 5.09
C ILE A 221 20.07 -27.74 6.18
N THR A 222 20.52 -28.92 6.60
CA THR A 222 19.90 -29.72 7.68
C THR A 222 20.00 -29.05 9.04
N GLN A 223 20.96 -28.13 9.26
CA GLN A 223 21.04 -27.36 10.50
C GLN A 223 20.02 -26.21 10.55
N LEU A 224 19.34 -25.92 9.43
CA LEU A 224 18.20 -24.99 9.41
C LEU A 224 16.92 -25.63 9.93
N LEU A 225 16.86 -26.96 10.06
CA LEU A 225 15.73 -27.68 10.63
C LEU A 225 15.75 -27.60 12.17
N PRO A 226 14.60 -27.76 12.84
CA PRO A 226 14.56 -27.71 14.29
C PRO A 226 15.41 -28.84 14.87
N SER A 227 16.28 -28.50 15.82
CA SER A 227 17.21 -29.44 16.43
C SER A 227 17.11 -29.40 17.95
N ILE A 228 17.01 -30.58 18.57
CA ILE A 228 16.96 -30.72 20.02
C ILE A 228 18.39 -30.97 20.51
N THR A 229 19.06 -29.92 20.96
CA THR A 229 20.39 -30.04 21.58
C THR A 229 20.22 -30.37 23.06
N ARG A 230 20.57 -31.60 23.45
CA ARG A 230 20.33 -32.17 24.81
C ARG A 230 20.86 -31.34 26.00
N SER A 231 21.80 -30.41 25.80
CA SER A 231 22.43 -29.62 26.88
C SER A 231 22.09 -28.13 26.87
N ARG A 232 21.23 -27.65 25.96
CA ARG A 232 20.90 -26.22 25.84
C ARG A 232 19.39 -26.01 25.82
N ALA A 233 18.96 -24.80 26.20
CA ALA A 233 17.57 -24.39 26.04
C ALA A 233 17.14 -24.55 24.57
N PHE A 234 15.93 -25.08 24.34
CA PHE A 234 15.40 -25.32 23.00
C PHE A 234 15.20 -24.02 22.20
N VAL A 235 14.80 -22.95 22.89
CA VAL A 235 14.45 -21.64 22.31
C VAL A 235 15.21 -20.53 23.04
N ASN A 236 15.53 -19.47 22.31
CA ASN A 236 16.11 -18.26 22.89
C ASN A 236 15.00 -17.49 23.65
N TRP A 237 15.03 -17.58 24.98
CA TRP A 237 14.02 -16.97 25.85
C TRP A 237 13.94 -15.44 25.76
N LYS A 238 15.04 -14.76 25.42
CA LYS A 238 15.04 -13.31 25.21
C LYS A 238 14.22 -12.96 23.97
N GLU A 239 14.46 -13.68 22.88
CA GLU A 239 13.70 -13.52 21.63
C GLU A 239 12.25 -13.95 21.82
N ALA A 240 11.98 -15.05 22.53
CA ALA A 240 10.60 -15.51 22.80
C ALA A 240 9.77 -14.49 23.60
N LYS A 241 10.36 -13.88 24.64
CA LYS A 241 9.69 -12.81 25.41
C LYS A 241 9.39 -11.60 24.52
N LEU A 242 10.32 -11.25 23.63
CA LEU A 242 10.14 -10.17 22.67
C LEU A 242 9.07 -10.51 21.62
N THR A 243 9.04 -11.76 21.13
CA THR A 243 7.98 -12.28 20.24
C THR A 243 6.62 -12.11 20.89
N TRP A 244 6.46 -12.46 22.17
CA TRP A 244 5.19 -12.28 22.87
C TRP A 244 4.72 -10.83 22.92
N SER A 245 5.62 -9.89 23.20
CA SER A 245 5.31 -8.45 23.16
C SER A 245 4.88 -7.99 21.77
N PHE A 246 5.61 -8.40 20.73
CA PHE A 246 5.24 -8.06 19.35
C PHE A 246 3.97 -8.75 18.88
N PHE A 247 3.66 -9.95 19.38
CA PHE A 247 2.43 -10.66 19.04
C PHE A 247 1.18 -9.88 19.46
N LYS A 248 1.18 -9.33 20.69
CA LYS A 248 0.10 -8.45 21.16
C LYS A 248 -0.06 -7.21 20.27
N GLN A 249 1.06 -6.59 19.89
CA GLN A 249 1.06 -5.44 19.00
C GLN A 249 0.56 -5.79 17.59
N SER A 250 0.94 -6.96 17.07
CA SER A 250 0.50 -7.45 15.77
C SER A 250 -1.01 -7.66 15.74
N PHE A 251 -1.61 -8.22 16.79
CA PHE A 251 -3.06 -8.40 16.83
C PHE A 251 -3.82 -7.06 16.67
N LEU A 252 -3.44 -6.03 17.42
CA LEU A 252 -4.01 -4.69 17.29
C LEU A 252 -3.75 -4.10 15.90
N LYS A 253 -2.51 -4.22 15.40
CA LYS A 253 -2.14 -3.74 14.07
C LYS A 253 -2.96 -4.40 12.97
N GLN A 254 -3.26 -5.70 13.09
CA GLN A 254 -4.04 -6.44 12.11
C GLN A 254 -5.47 -5.89 12.01
N ILE A 255 -6.13 -5.66 13.15
CA ILE A 255 -7.50 -5.09 13.18
C ILE A 255 -7.51 -3.68 12.60
N LEU A 256 -6.51 -2.85 12.94
CA LEU A 256 -6.44 -1.47 12.44
C LEU A 256 -6.10 -1.39 10.94
N THR A 257 -5.37 -2.36 10.40
CA THR A 257 -4.91 -2.33 9.00
C THR A 257 -5.92 -2.98 8.05
N GLU A 258 -6.47 -4.14 8.42
CA GLU A 258 -7.41 -4.90 7.59
C GLU A 258 -8.86 -4.73 8.05
N GLY A 259 -9.13 -3.76 8.95
CA GLY A 259 -10.44 -3.49 9.53
C GLY A 259 -11.56 -3.33 8.50
N GLU A 260 -11.28 -2.62 7.40
CA GLU A 260 -12.22 -2.44 6.30
C GLU A 260 -12.59 -3.77 5.62
N ARG A 261 -11.61 -4.65 5.38
CA ARG A 261 -11.85 -6.00 4.83
C ARG A 261 -12.55 -6.91 5.83
N TYR A 262 -12.29 -6.75 7.13
CA TYR A 262 -13.05 -7.44 8.16
C TYR A 262 -14.52 -7.02 8.16
N VAL A 263 -14.82 -5.72 8.08
CA VAL A 263 -16.20 -5.21 7.96
C VAL A 263 -16.87 -5.80 6.72
N MET A 264 -16.21 -5.78 5.55
CA MET A 264 -16.74 -6.39 4.32
C MET A 264 -17.00 -7.90 4.45
N THR A 265 -16.11 -8.64 5.12
CA THR A 265 -16.13 -10.11 5.14
C THR A 265 -17.08 -10.69 6.19
N PHE A 266 -17.15 -10.06 7.37
CA PHE A 266 -17.87 -10.58 8.54
C PHE A 266 -19.26 -9.97 8.74
N LEU A 267 -19.48 -8.75 8.29
CA LEU A 267 -20.76 -8.05 8.50
C LEU A 267 -21.69 -8.13 7.28
N ASN A 268 -21.28 -8.83 6.22
CA ASN A 268 -22.03 -9.01 4.96
C ASN A 268 -22.65 -7.70 4.43
N VAL A 269 -21.96 -6.58 4.61
CA VAL A 269 -22.45 -5.24 4.23
C VAL A 269 -22.47 -5.02 2.72
N LEU A 270 -21.76 -5.85 1.95
CA LEU A 270 -21.67 -5.81 0.49
C LEU A 270 -21.79 -7.22 -0.08
N ASN A 271 -22.46 -7.34 -1.23
CA ASN A 271 -22.40 -8.56 -2.04
C ASN A 271 -20.97 -8.78 -2.58
N PHE A 272 -20.66 -10.01 -3.00
CA PHE A 272 -19.32 -10.37 -3.47
C PHE A 272 -18.88 -9.58 -4.70
N GLY A 273 -19.81 -9.24 -5.62
CA GLY A 273 -19.49 -8.44 -6.79
C GLY A 273 -18.98 -7.04 -6.43
N ASP A 274 -19.70 -6.34 -5.56
CA ASP A 274 -19.34 -5.01 -5.09
C ASP A 274 -18.05 -5.00 -4.26
N GLN A 275 -17.77 -6.06 -3.48
CA GLN A 275 -16.48 -6.22 -2.82
C GLN A 275 -15.32 -6.29 -3.82
N GLY A 276 -15.50 -7.02 -4.93
CA GLY A 276 -14.49 -7.15 -5.98
C GLY A 276 -14.23 -5.85 -6.73
N VAL A 277 -15.31 -5.16 -7.14
CA VAL A 277 -15.21 -3.86 -7.80
C VAL A 277 -14.57 -2.83 -6.86
N TYR A 278 -14.99 -2.81 -5.59
CA TYR A 278 -14.45 -1.89 -4.58
C TYR A 278 -12.95 -2.12 -4.35
N ASP A 279 -12.49 -3.35 -4.12
CA ASP A 279 -11.06 -3.62 -3.88
C ASP A 279 -10.20 -3.21 -5.08
N ILE A 280 -10.66 -3.46 -6.30
CA ILE A 280 -9.94 -3.03 -7.52
C ILE A 280 -9.91 -1.51 -7.62
N VAL A 281 -11.05 -0.83 -7.48
CA VAL A 281 -11.11 0.64 -7.56
C VAL A 281 -10.26 1.28 -6.47
N ASN A 282 -10.29 0.77 -5.24
CA ASN A 282 -9.46 1.25 -4.14
C ASN A 282 -7.97 1.08 -4.45
N ASN A 283 -7.58 -0.07 -5.00
CA ASN A 283 -6.19 -0.32 -5.42
C ASN A 283 -5.75 0.56 -6.59
N LEU A 284 -6.63 0.83 -7.57
CA LEU A 284 -6.35 1.73 -8.70
C LEU A 284 -6.25 3.19 -8.25
N GLY A 285 -7.23 3.65 -7.49
CA GLY A 285 -7.30 5.03 -7.01
C GLY A 285 -6.15 5.38 -6.06
N SER A 286 -5.74 4.45 -5.20
CA SER A 286 -4.60 4.66 -4.28
C SER A 286 -3.23 4.71 -4.97
N LEU A 287 -3.12 4.39 -6.27
CA LEU A 287 -1.84 4.43 -6.99
C LEU A 287 -1.22 5.83 -6.99
N VAL A 288 -2.03 6.88 -7.19
CA VAL A 288 -1.53 8.27 -7.15
C VAL A 288 -0.94 8.58 -5.78
N ALA A 289 -1.67 8.23 -4.72
CA ALA A 289 -1.19 8.45 -3.36
C ALA A 289 0.12 7.70 -3.10
N ARG A 290 0.23 6.43 -3.50
CA ARG A 290 1.42 5.59 -3.29
C ARG A 290 2.63 6.01 -4.14
N LEU A 291 2.42 6.46 -5.38
CA LEU A 291 3.51 6.73 -6.32
C LEU A 291 3.94 8.19 -6.34
N ILE A 292 3.04 9.12 -5.99
CA ILE A 292 3.29 10.57 -6.06
C ILE A 292 3.30 11.16 -4.66
N PHE A 293 2.19 11.04 -3.90
CA PHE A 293 2.06 11.76 -2.63
C PHE A 293 2.94 11.20 -1.52
N GLN A 294 3.02 9.88 -1.36
CA GLN A 294 3.79 9.24 -0.30
C GLN A 294 5.29 9.56 -0.38
N PRO A 295 5.98 9.48 -1.54
CA PRO A 295 7.39 9.90 -1.63
C PRO A 295 7.60 11.38 -1.32
N ILE A 296 6.65 12.25 -1.71
CA ILE A 296 6.66 13.67 -1.39
C ILE A 296 6.54 13.84 0.13
N GLU A 297 5.57 13.19 0.75
CA GLU A 297 5.31 13.20 2.19
C GLU A 297 6.55 12.80 3.00
N GLU A 298 7.16 11.65 2.68
CA GLU A 298 8.35 11.14 3.36
C GLU A 298 9.55 12.09 3.20
N SER A 299 9.75 12.63 2.00
CA SER A 299 10.86 13.55 1.71
C SER A 299 10.73 14.87 2.47
N PHE A 300 9.52 15.45 2.48
CA PHE A 300 9.27 16.73 3.14
C PHE A 300 9.12 16.61 4.65
N TYR A 301 8.68 15.45 5.18
CA TYR A 301 8.80 15.15 6.60
C TYR A 301 10.25 15.27 7.09
N ILE A 302 11.19 14.63 6.38
CA ILE A 302 12.63 14.70 6.73
C ILE A 302 13.15 16.13 6.63
N PHE A 303 12.70 16.89 5.63
CA PHE A 303 13.05 18.30 5.49
C PHE A 303 12.58 19.12 6.69
N PHE A 304 11.28 19.07 7.03
CA PHE A 304 10.73 19.83 8.15
C PHE A 304 11.37 19.42 9.48
N ALA A 305 11.61 18.13 9.70
CA ALA A 305 12.24 17.62 10.92
C ALA A 305 13.71 18.05 11.09
N LYS A 306 14.37 18.51 10.02
CA LYS A 306 15.74 19.05 10.06
C LYS A 306 15.78 20.56 10.21
N VAL A 307 14.79 21.25 9.66
CA VAL A 307 14.69 22.71 9.67
C VAL A 307 14.07 23.22 10.97
N LEU A 308 13.10 22.47 11.51
CA LEU A 308 12.40 22.83 12.74
C LEU A 308 12.97 22.07 13.93
N GLU A 309 13.04 22.76 15.06
CA GLU A 309 13.39 22.15 16.34
C GLU A 309 12.12 21.79 17.10
N ARG A 310 11.98 20.51 17.49
CA ARG A 310 10.87 20.06 18.33
C ARG A 310 10.88 20.76 19.68
N GLU A 311 9.71 20.88 20.30
CA GLU A 311 9.51 21.51 21.62
C GLU A 311 9.72 23.03 21.66
N LYS A 312 9.95 23.67 20.51
CA LYS A 312 10.03 25.14 20.41
C LYS A 312 8.90 25.69 19.55
N ASP A 313 8.26 26.75 20.04
CA ASP A 313 7.31 27.52 19.23
C ASP A 313 8.00 28.25 18.08
N ALA A 314 7.24 28.59 17.03
CA ALA A 314 7.72 29.34 15.88
C ALA A 314 8.43 30.68 16.22
N THR A 315 8.08 31.31 17.35
CA THR A 315 8.69 32.56 17.81
C THR A 315 10.07 32.37 18.47
N HIS A 316 10.33 31.18 19.02
CA HIS A 316 11.55 30.87 19.76
C HIS A 316 12.62 30.16 18.90
N GLN A 317 12.31 29.96 17.62
CA GLN A 317 13.20 29.37 16.62
C GLN A 317 13.84 30.46 15.75
N LYS A 318 14.87 30.07 14.99
CA LYS A 318 15.49 30.94 13.98
C LYS A 318 14.43 31.37 12.97
N GLN A 319 14.19 32.67 12.87
CA GLN A 319 13.13 33.21 12.03
C GLN A 319 13.35 32.90 10.54
N GLU A 320 14.61 32.77 10.11
CA GLU A 320 14.95 32.32 8.75
C GLU A 320 14.44 30.89 8.48
N ASP A 321 14.70 29.96 9.39
CA ASP A 321 14.29 28.54 9.24
C ASP A 321 12.76 28.40 9.25
N VAL A 322 12.07 29.16 10.11
CA VAL A 322 10.61 29.21 10.16
C VAL A 322 10.02 29.80 8.88
N ALA A 323 10.65 30.85 8.33
CA ALA A 323 10.24 31.46 7.06
C ALA A 323 10.39 30.48 5.89
N VAL A 324 11.52 29.74 5.83
CA VAL A 324 11.73 28.71 4.81
C VAL A 324 10.70 27.58 4.95
N ALA A 325 10.47 27.09 6.17
CA ALA A 325 9.47 26.04 6.42
C ALA A 325 8.06 26.49 6.00
N ALA A 326 7.66 27.72 6.33
CA ALA A 326 6.37 28.27 5.93
C ALA A 326 6.23 28.40 4.40
N ALA A 327 7.25 28.92 3.71
CA ALA A 327 7.22 29.07 2.25
C ALA A 327 7.16 27.72 1.51
N VAL A 328 7.89 26.71 2.02
CA VAL A 328 7.83 25.34 1.50
C VAL A 328 6.45 24.74 1.74
N LEU A 329 5.91 24.85 2.96
CA LEU A 329 4.57 24.35 3.29
C LEU A 329 3.48 25.00 2.42
N GLU A 330 3.51 26.33 2.23
CA GLU A 330 2.58 27.04 1.34
C GLU A 330 2.62 26.49 -0.09
N SER A 331 3.83 26.28 -0.62
CA SER A 331 4.05 25.78 -1.98
C SER A 331 3.57 24.32 -2.11
N LEU A 332 3.82 23.48 -1.11
CA LEU A 332 3.38 22.09 -1.11
C LEU A 332 1.86 21.95 -0.99
N LEU A 333 1.22 22.72 -0.12
CA LEU A 333 -0.24 22.73 0.02
C LEU A 333 -0.90 23.12 -1.30
N LYS A 334 -0.35 24.14 -1.97
CA LYS A 334 -0.85 24.58 -3.27
C LYS A 334 -0.65 23.52 -4.35
N LEU A 335 0.53 22.91 -4.42
CA LEU A 335 0.81 21.82 -5.36
C LEU A 335 -0.13 20.61 -5.13
N ALA A 336 -0.33 20.22 -3.87
CA ALA A 336 -1.21 19.12 -3.49
C ALA A 336 -2.67 19.42 -3.84
N LEU A 337 -3.15 20.64 -3.55
CA LEU A 337 -4.49 21.08 -3.90
C LEU A 337 -4.71 21.09 -5.42
N LEU A 338 -3.78 21.66 -6.19
CA LEU A 338 -3.87 21.68 -7.66
C LEU A 338 -3.89 20.26 -8.23
N THR A 339 -2.97 19.40 -7.79
CA THR A 339 -2.89 18.00 -8.25
C THR A 339 -4.17 17.24 -7.91
N GLY A 340 -4.64 17.34 -6.66
CA GLY A 340 -5.86 16.69 -6.20
C GLY A 340 -7.10 17.19 -6.94
N LEU A 341 -7.20 18.50 -7.21
CA LEU A 341 -8.33 19.09 -7.93
C LEU A 341 -8.32 18.69 -9.41
N THR A 342 -7.16 18.64 -10.06
CA THR A 342 -7.03 18.08 -11.41
C THR A 342 -7.51 16.63 -11.45
N ILE A 343 -7.08 15.78 -10.51
CA ILE A 343 -7.54 14.39 -10.47
C ILE A 343 -9.04 14.30 -10.19
N THR A 344 -9.58 15.16 -9.33
CA THR A 344 -11.02 15.19 -9.05
C THR A 344 -11.82 15.57 -10.28
N VAL A 345 -11.50 16.69 -10.93
CA VAL A 345 -12.26 17.24 -12.06
C VAL A 345 -12.17 16.34 -13.28
N PHE A 346 -10.96 15.96 -13.70
CA PHE A 346 -10.78 15.12 -14.88
C PHE A 346 -11.08 13.66 -14.55
N GLY A 347 -10.63 13.14 -13.42
CA GLY A 347 -10.90 11.76 -13.03
C GLY A 347 -12.39 11.45 -12.95
N PHE A 348 -13.24 12.41 -12.60
CA PHE A 348 -14.69 12.21 -12.59
C PHE A 348 -15.26 11.84 -13.97
N ALA A 349 -14.97 12.64 -15.00
CA ALA A 349 -15.47 12.44 -16.36
C ALA A 349 -14.79 11.27 -17.10
N TYR A 350 -13.55 10.93 -16.73
CA TYR A 350 -12.80 9.85 -17.38
C TYR A 350 -12.88 8.51 -16.64
N SER A 351 -13.57 8.44 -15.50
CA SER A 351 -13.67 7.23 -14.65
C SER A 351 -14.20 6.02 -15.41
N GLN A 352 -15.31 6.17 -16.15
CA GLN A 352 -15.91 5.06 -16.89
C GLN A 352 -14.97 4.55 -18.00
N LEU A 353 -14.37 5.47 -18.78
CA LEU A 353 -13.42 5.12 -19.83
C LEU A 353 -12.17 4.43 -19.26
N ALA A 354 -11.61 4.95 -18.16
CA ALA A 354 -10.43 4.38 -17.53
C ALA A 354 -10.68 2.95 -17.03
N LEU A 355 -11.82 2.71 -16.38
CA LEU A 355 -12.21 1.37 -15.94
C LEU A 355 -12.47 0.42 -17.10
N ASP A 356 -13.08 0.90 -18.19
CA ASP A 356 -13.34 0.09 -19.39
C ASP A 356 -12.03 -0.32 -20.08
N ILE A 357 -11.05 0.59 -20.17
CA ILE A 357 -9.72 0.28 -20.70
C ILE A 357 -9.01 -0.74 -19.81
N TYR A 358 -9.15 -0.64 -18.49
CA TYR A 358 -8.46 -1.53 -17.56
C TYR A 358 -9.10 -2.93 -17.49
N GLY A 359 -10.33 -3.02 -16.99
CA GLY A 359 -11.03 -4.30 -16.73
C GLY A 359 -12.24 -4.56 -17.62
N GLY A 360 -12.55 -3.70 -18.59
CA GLY A 360 -13.71 -3.83 -19.47
C GLY A 360 -15.04 -3.68 -18.72
N ALA A 361 -16.10 -4.27 -19.31
CA ALA A 361 -17.46 -4.24 -18.77
C ALA A 361 -17.56 -4.74 -17.32
N MET A 362 -16.64 -5.59 -16.87
CA MET A 362 -16.58 -6.05 -15.48
C MET A 362 -16.45 -4.87 -14.50
N LEU A 363 -15.65 -3.84 -14.83
CA LEU A 363 -15.46 -2.66 -14.00
C LEU A 363 -16.24 -1.44 -14.46
N SER A 364 -16.45 -1.27 -15.77
CA SER A 364 -17.12 -0.08 -16.32
C SER A 364 -18.65 -0.12 -16.18
N SER A 365 -19.23 -1.27 -15.83
CA SER A 365 -20.66 -1.43 -15.54
C SER A 365 -20.97 -1.49 -14.03
N GLY A 366 -22.19 -1.10 -13.64
CA GLY A 366 -22.65 -1.16 -12.25
C GLY A 366 -22.02 -0.09 -11.37
N SER A 367 -21.56 -0.46 -10.17
CA SER A 367 -21.05 0.46 -9.15
C SER A 367 -19.66 1.05 -9.44
N GLY A 368 -18.90 0.48 -10.38
CA GLY A 368 -17.49 0.84 -10.64
C GLY A 368 -17.26 2.31 -10.99
N PRO A 369 -17.94 2.91 -11.99
CA PRO A 369 -17.75 4.32 -12.33
C PRO A 369 -18.05 5.27 -11.16
N VAL A 370 -19.11 5.01 -10.39
CA VAL A 370 -19.48 5.84 -9.23
C VAL A 370 -18.45 5.72 -8.11
N LEU A 371 -17.94 4.51 -7.87
CA LEU A 371 -16.85 4.26 -6.93
C LEU A 371 -15.59 5.03 -7.33
N MET A 372 -15.17 4.93 -8.60
CA MET A 372 -13.96 5.60 -9.08
C MET A 372 -14.11 7.13 -9.01
N ARG A 373 -15.27 7.68 -9.35
CA ARG A 373 -15.59 9.12 -9.19
C ARG A 373 -15.48 9.56 -7.74
N SER A 374 -16.06 8.79 -6.82
CA SER A 374 -15.97 9.05 -5.37
C SER A 374 -14.53 8.96 -4.88
N TYR A 375 -13.75 8.01 -5.42
CA TYR A 375 -12.33 7.88 -5.11
C TYR A 375 -11.51 9.07 -5.63
N CYS A 376 -11.82 9.62 -6.80
CA CYS A 376 -11.16 10.83 -7.30
C CYS A 376 -11.31 12.01 -6.33
N LEU A 377 -12.47 12.17 -5.70
CA LEU A 377 -12.66 13.13 -4.61
C LEU A 377 -11.83 12.76 -3.36
N TYR A 378 -11.77 11.48 -3.02
CA TYR A 378 -10.94 11.00 -1.91
C TYR A 378 -9.44 11.29 -2.11
N VAL A 379 -8.94 11.20 -3.36
CA VAL A 379 -7.54 11.53 -3.70
C VAL A 379 -7.20 12.98 -3.38
N LEU A 380 -8.13 13.92 -3.56
CA LEU A 380 -7.92 15.31 -3.15
C LEU A 380 -7.71 15.42 -1.63
N LEU A 381 -8.51 14.71 -0.83
CA LEU A 381 -8.33 14.68 0.63
C LEU A 381 -6.99 14.03 1.02
N LEU A 382 -6.60 12.93 0.37
CA LEU A 382 -5.30 12.29 0.58
C LEU A 382 -4.13 13.25 0.29
N ALA A 383 -4.22 14.04 -0.79
CA ALA A 383 -3.19 15.00 -1.17
C ALA A 383 -2.97 16.06 -0.07
N ILE A 384 -4.06 16.66 0.42
CA ILE A 384 -4.03 17.69 1.45
C ILE A 384 -3.61 17.09 2.81
N ASN A 385 -4.16 15.92 3.16
CA ASN A 385 -3.83 15.22 4.38
C ASN A 385 -2.33 14.91 4.47
N GLY A 386 -1.74 14.29 3.43
CA GLY A 386 -0.31 13.95 3.43
C GLY A 386 0.60 15.16 3.70
N VAL A 387 0.39 16.29 3.02
CA VAL A 387 1.21 17.49 3.22
C VAL A 387 0.99 18.14 4.59
N THR A 388 -0.26 18.23 5.05
CA THR A 388 -0.55 18.85 6.36
C THR A 388 -0.01 17.99 7.50
N GLU A 389 -0.23 16.68 7.43
CA GLU A 389 0.14 15.73 8.47
C GLU A 389 1.66 15.55 8.57
N CYS A 390 2.38 15.51 7.44
CA CYS A 390 3.84 15.40 7.46
C CYS A 390 4.52 16.60 8.15
N PHE A 391 4.00 17.82 7.94
CA PHE A 391 4.47 19.00 8.67
C PHE A 391 4.14 18.88 10.15
N THR A 392 2.90 18.53 10.50
CA THR A 392 2.49 18.44 11.91
C THR A 392 3.32 17.43 12.69
N PHE A 393 3.56 16.23 12.16
CA PHE A 393 4.41 15.24 12.82
C PHE A 393 5.89 15.63 12.90
N ALA A 394 6.37 16.45 11.97
CA ALA A 394 7.72 16.98 12.05
C ALA A 394 7.86 18.01 13.18
N ALA A 395 6.85 18.86 13.37
CA ALA A 395 6.87 19.99 14.30
C ALA A 395 6.35 19.68 15.72
N MET A 396 5.43 18.72 15.89
CA MET A 396 4.83 18.38 17.19
C MET A 396 5.89 17.95 18.23
N SER A 397 5.66 18.36 19.48
CA SER A 397 6.35 17.83 20.66
C SER A 397 5.97 16.37 20.91
N LYS A 398 6.73 15.70 21.80
CA LYS A 398 6.46 14.30 22.13
C LYS A 398 5.07 14.11 22.74
N GLU A 399 4.67 15.01 23.64
CA GLU A 399 3.38 14.96 24.34
C GLU A 399 2.21 15.18 23.36
N GLU A 400 2.40 16.03 22.35
CA GLU A 400 1.42 16.24 21.28
C GLU A 400 1.32 15.02 20.37
N VAL A 401 2.45 14.41 19.98
CA VAL A 401 2.45 13.17 19.19
C VAL A 401 1.74 12.03 19.93
N ASP A 402 1.98 11.86 21.22
CA ASP A 402 1.32 10.82 22.02
C ASP A 402 -0.19 11.04 22.11
N ARG A 403 -0.63 12.30 22.29
CA ARG A 403 -2.05 12.68 22.28
C ARG A 403 -2.69 12.48 20.91
N TYR A 404 -1.97 12.83 19.84
CA TYR A 404 -2.41 12.64 18.46
C TYR A 404 -2.57 11.15 18.15
N ASN A 405 -1.62 10.31 18.56
CA ASN A 405 -1.70 8.85 18.38
C ASN A 405 -2.90 8.25 19.10
N PHE A 406 -3.21 8.71 20.32
CA PHE A 406 -4.42 8.27 21.03
C PHE A 406 -5.70 8.70 20.30
N THR A 407 -5.71 9.92 19.79
CA THR A 407 -6.83 10.45 18.99
C THR A 407 -7.01 9.66 17.68
N MET A 408 -5.91 9.31 17.00
CA MET A 408 -5.94 8.46 15.80
C MET A 408 -6.53 7.08 16.09
N LEU A 409 -6.22 6.47 17.24
CA LEU A 409 -6.81 5.20 17.63
C LEU A 409 -8.34 5.30 17.80
N ALA A 410 -8.82 6.39 18.42
CA ALA A 410 -10.25 6.66 18.53
C ALA A 410 -10.89 6.88 17.15
N LEU A 411 -10.23 7.62 16.26
CA LEU A 411 -10.70 7.85 14.89
C LEU A 411 -10.78 6.55 14.08
N SER A 412 -9.78 5.67 14.18
CA SER A 412 -9.82 4.35 13.53
C SER A 412 -11.01 3.51 14.01
N SER A 413 -11.35 3.58 15.30
CA SER A 413 -12.54 2.90 15.84
C SER A 413 -13.83 3.51 15.29
N SER A 414 -13.91 4.84 15.24
CA SER A 414 -15.08 5.55 14.67
C SER A 414 -15.25 5.29 13.17
N PHE A 415 -14.15 5.13 12.43
CA PHE A 415 -14.16 4.78 11.01
C PHE A 415 -14.81 3.43 10.74
N LEU A 416 -14.55 2.41 11.58
CA LEU A 416 -15.19 1.10 11.42
C LEU A 416 -16.70 1.18 11.61
N VAL A 417 -17.15 1.93 12.62
CA VAL A 417 -18.59 2.14 12.89
C VAL A 417 -19.24 2.92 11.74
N LEU A 418 -18.61 4.02 11.29
CA LEU A 418 -19.13 4.82 10.20
C LEU A 418 -19.15 4.06 8.87
N SER A 419 -18.14 3.21 8.63
CA SER A 419 -18.10 2.34 7.46
C SER A 419 -19.26 1.36 7.44
N TYR A 420 -19.61 0.77 8.59
CA TYR A 420 -20.80 -0.08 8.69
C TYR A 420 -22.08 0.71 8.37
N LEU A 421 -22.26 1.89 8.99
CA LEU A 421 -23.46 2.72 8.82
C LEU A 421 -23.60 3.25 7.38
N LEU A 422 -22.55 3.86 6.81
CA LEU A 422 -22.61 4.44 5.47
C LEU A 422 -22.71 3.38 4.37
N THR A 423 -22.10 2.21 4.55
CA THR A 423 -22.22 1.12 3.58
C THR A 423 -23.62 0.54 3.57
N SER A 424 -24.31 0.49 4.72
CA SER A 424 -25.72 0.10 4.76
C SER A 424 -26.65 1.06 3.98
N TRP A 425 -26.24 2.33 3.82
CA TRP A 425 -27.05 3.35 3.13
C TRP A 425 -26.67 3.55 1.66
N CYS A 426 -25.37 3.56 1.34
CA CYS A 426 -24.84 3.91 0.02
C CYS A 426 -24.06 2.77 -0.66
N GLY A 427 -24.15 1.55 -0.15
CA GLY A 427 -23.40 0.41 -0.66
C GLY A 427 -21.89 0.65 -0.60
N SER A 428 -21.16 0.18 -1.61
CA SER A 428 -19.69 0.22 -1.63
C SER A 428 -19.11 1.64 -1.60
N VAL A 429 -19.86 2.64 -2.07
CA VAL A 429 -19.48 4.06 -1.99
C VAL A 429 -19.41 4.52 -0.53
N GLY A 430 -20.20 3.91 0.37
CA GLY A 430 -20.20 4.19 1.80
C GLY A 430 -18.82 4.04 2.45
N PHE A 431 -18.02 3.06 2.04
CA PHE A 431 -16.65 2.90 2.52
C PHE A 431 -15.73 4.06 2.10
N ILE A 432 -15.86 4.54 0.85
CA ILE A 432 -15.09 5.70 0.38
C ILE A 432 -15.49 6.94 1.16
N LEU A 433 -16.80 7.14 1.39
CA LEU A 433 -17.30 8.28 2.17
C LEU A 433 -16.85 8.22 3.63
N ALA A 434 -16.83 7.05 4.25
CA ALA A 434 -16.31 6.87 5.61
C ALA A 434 -14.81 7.23 5.68
N ASN A 435 -14.04 6.83 4.67
CA ASN A 435 -12.64 7.21 4.52
C ASN A 435 -12.48 8.74 4.29
N CYS A 436 -13.34 9.36 3.47
CA CYS A 436 -13.36 10.80 3.28
C CYS A 436 -13.65 11.55 4.59
N PHE A 437 -14.61 11.07 5.39
CA PHE A 437 -14.91 11.67 6.69
C PHE A 437 -13.72 11.56 7.66
N ASN A 438 -13.10 10.38 7.73
CA ASN A 438 -11.90 10.15 8.54
C ASN A 438 -10.76 11.09 8.12
N MET A 439 -10.49 11.21 6.81
CA MET A 439 -9.48 12.15 6.31
C MET A 439 -9.87 13.61 6.56
N GLY A 440 -11.15 13.96 6.48
CA GLY A 440 -11.65 15.31 6.79
C GLY A 440 -11.35 15.73 8.23
N ILE A 441 -11.55 14.83 9.20
CA ILE A 441 -11.20 15.09 10.61
C ILE A 441 -9.69 15.26 10.76
N ARG A 442 -8.88 14.36 10.18
CA ARG A 442 -7.41 14.43 10.24
C ARG A 442 -6.89 15.73 9.65
N ILE A 443 -7.37 16.14 8.47
CA ILE A 443 -7.04 17.43 7.86
C ILE A 443 -7.41 18.57 8.81
N THR A 444 -8.61 18.55 9.40
CA THR A 444 -9.06 19.62 10.32
C THR A 444 -8.13 19.75 11.53
N GLN A 445 -7.71 18.62 12.12
CA GLN A 445 -6.77 18.61 13.24
C GLN A 445 -5.40 19.14 12.84
N SER A 446 -4.87 18.69 11.71
CA SER A 446 -3.58 19.17 11.18
C SER A 446 -3.61 20.66 10.84
N LEU A 447 -4.69 21.15 10.24
CA LEU A 447 -4.89 22.57 9.94
C LEU A 447 -5.01 23.41 11.21
N TYR A 448 -5.72 22.91 12.22
CA TYR A 448 -5.80 23.57 13.53
C TYR A 448 -4.42 23.71 14.17
N PHE A 449 -3.61 22.64 14.15
CA PHE A 449 -2.24 22.69 14.67
C PHE A 449 -1.36 23.68 13.87
N ILE A 450 -1.38 23.62 12.53
CA ILE A 450 -0.60 24.55 11.68
C ILE A 450 -1.01 26.00 11.95
N HIS A 451 -2.32 26.27 12.04
CA HIS A 451 -2.81 27.61 12.35
C HIS A 451 -2.29 28.10 13.69
N HIS A 452 -2.39 27.28 14.74
CA HIS A 452 -1.91 27.63 16.08
C HIS A 452 -0.39 27.85 16.11
N TYR A 453 0.37 26.97 15.47
CA TYR A 453 1.83 27.04 15.40
C TYR A 453 2.34 28.36 14.77
N PHE A 454 1.69 28.81 13.69
CA PHE A 454 2.06 30.06 13.01
C PHE A 454 1.31 31.30 13.52
N GLN A 455 0.37 31.18 14.46
CA GLN A 455 -0.52 32.28 14.89
C GLN A 455 0.24 33.50 15.42
N ARG A 456 1.38 33.27 16.09
CA ARG A 456 2.26 34.32 16.63
C ARG A 456 3.39 34.75 15.67
N SER A 457 3.45 34.14 14.49
CA SER A 457 4.44 34.44 13.46
C SER A 457 3.84 35.34 12.36
N PRO A 458 4.66 36.05 11.57
CA PRO A 458 4.18 36.81 10.43
C PRO A 458 3.78 35.93 9.23
N HIS A 459 4.08 34.63 9.26
CA HIS A 459 3.90 33.73 8.13
C HIS A 459 2.51 33.07 8.13
N ARG A 460 1.92 32.89 6.93
CA ARG A 460 0.59 32.29 6.76
C ARG A 460 0.61 31.19 5.69
N PRO A 461 1.22 30.03 5.97
CA PRO A 461 1.39 28.97 4.96
C PRO A 461 0.05 28.38 4.47
N LEU A 462 -1.01 28.47 5.27
CA LEU A 462 -2.35 28.03 4.87
C LEU A 462 -2.94 28.84 3.69
N ALA A 463 -2.35 29.99 3.33
CA ALA A 463 -2.66 30.70 2.09
C ALA A 463 -2.45 29.83 0.84
N GLY A 464 -1.64 28.77 0.92
CA GLY A 464 -1.45 27.80 -0.14
C GLY A 464 -2.73 27.08 -0.57
N LEU A 465 -3.73 26.98 0.32
CA LEU A 465 -5.04 26.39 0.03
C LEU A 465 -5.99 27.34 -0.72
N HIS A 466 -5.60 28.60 -0.94
CA HIS A 466 -6.36 29.54 -1.74
C HIS A 466 -5.88 29.54 -3.18
N LEU A 467 -6.79 29.19 -4.09
CA LEU A 467 -6.60 29.29 -5.54
C LEU A 467 -7.19 30.60 -6.08
N SER A 468 -6.64 31.10 -7.18
CA SER A 468 -7.21 32.27 -7.85
C SER A 468 -8.64 31.98 -8.36
N PRO A 469 -9.58 32.93 -8.29
CA PRO A 469 -10.95 32.75 -8.81
C PRO A 469 -10.97 32.40 -10.30
N ALA A 470 -10.03 32.94 -11.08
CA ALA A 470 -9.89 32.61 -12.50
C ALA A 470 -9.58 31.13 -12.72
N LEU A 471 -8.65 30.57 -11.94
CA LEU A 471 -8.29 29.15 -12.03
C LEU A 471 -9.44 28.24 -11.59
N LEU A 472 -10.16 28.61 -10.52
CA LEU A 472 -11.38 27.90 -10.11
C LEU A 472 -12.45 27.92 -11.22
N GLY A 473 -12.63 29.06 -11.90
CA GLY A 473 -13.51 29.18 -13.06
C GLY A 473 -13.09 28.26 -14.21
N VAL A 474 -11.80 28.15 -14.50
CA VAL A 474 -11.27 27.23 -15.53
C VAL A 474 -11.47 25.76 -15.13
N PHE A 475 -11.29 25.40 -13.87
CA PHE A 475 -11.60 24.05 -13.38
C PHE A 475 -13.09 23.72 -13.53
N ALA A 476 -13.97 24.64 -13.15
CA ALA A 476 -15.42 24.46 -13.28
C ALA A 476 -15.84 24.32 -14.75
N LEU A 477 -15.33 25.18 -15.63
CA LEU A 477 -15.58 25.12 -17.07
C LEU A 477 -15.06 23.81 -17.69
N SER A 478 -13.83 23.43 -17.36
CA SER A 478 -13.22 22.17 -17.84
C SER A 478 -14.00 20.95 -17.35
N GLY A 479 -14.46 20.97 -16.09
CA GLY A 479 -15.33 19.93 -15.53
C GLY A 479 -16.67 19.83 -16.28
N GLY A 480 -17.29 20.97 -16.58
CA GLY A 480 -18.51 21.02 -17.39
C GLY A 480 -18.31 20.45 -18.80
N ILE A 481 -17.28 20.92 -19.52
CA ILE A 481 -16.96 20.47 -20.89
C ILE A 481 -16.67 18.97 -20.93
N THR A 482 -15.86 18.47 -19.98
CA THR A 482 -15.50 17.05 -19.94
C THR A 482 -16.68 16.16 -19.54
N SER A 483 -17.56 16.62 -18.65
CA SER A 483 -18.79 15.90 -18.29
C SER A 483 -19.78 15.82 -19.46
N VAL A 484 -19.94 16.91 -20.21
CA VAL A 484 -20.73 16.93 -21.45
C VAL A 484 -20.09 15.97 -22.48
N SER A 485 -18.77 16.04 -22.64
CA SER A 485 -18.03 15.15 -23.54
C SER A 485 -18.21 13.67 -23.17
N GLU A 486 -18.20 13.33 -21.88
CA GLU A 486 -18.48 11.97 -21.40
C GLU A 486 -19.89 11.54 -21.83
N ALA A 487 -20.91 12.35 -21.56
CA ALA A 487 -22.30 12.01 -21.86
C ALA A 487 -22.58 11.78 -23.35
N PHE A 488 -21.89 12.52 -24.25
CA PHE A 488 -22.13 12.43 -25.69
C PHE A 488 -21.18 11.47 -26.43
N LEU A 489 -19.93 11.32 -25.99
CA LEU A 489 -18.88 10.58 -26.71
C LEU A 489 -18.47 9.26 -26.04
N CYS A 490 -18.71 9.09 -24.73
CA CYS A 490 -18.35 7.87 -24.00
C CYS A 490 -19.61 6.99 -23.76
N CYS A 491 -19.54 5.67 -23.80
CA CYS A 491 -18.45 4.80 -24.28
C CYS A 491 -18.92 3.68 -25.22
N GLU A 492 -20.16 3.76 -25.69
CA GLU A 492 -20.78 2.74 -26.56
C GLU A 492 -20.56 3.01 -28.06
N GLN A 493 -20.20 4.24 -28.45
CA GLN A 493 -20.04 4.67 -29.86
C GLN A 493 -18.69 4.22 -30.50
N GLY A 494 -17.99 3.26 -29.90
CA GLY A 494 -16.72 2.72 -30.40
C GLY A 494 -15.48 3.59 -30.14
N TRP A 495 -14.32 3.13 -30.64
CA TRP A 495 -13.02 3.77 -30.40
C TRP A 495 -12.87 5.21 -30.93
N PRO A 496 -13.43 5.60 -32.10
CA PRO A 496 -13.32 6.97 -32.56
C PRO A 496 -13.91 7.99 -31.59
N ALA A 497 -15.09 7.71 -31.02
CA ALA A 497 -15.73 8.58 -30.03
C ALA A 497 -14.93 8.63 -28.71
N ARG A 498 -14.37 7.48 -28.27
CA ARG A 498 -13.47 7.43 -27.11
C ARG A 498 -12.21 8.27 -27.30
N LEU A 499 -11.59 8.21 -28.48
CA LEU A 499 -10.42 9.04 -28.81
C LEU A 499 -10.78 10.53 -28.87
N ALA A 500 -11.95 10.88 -29.41
CA ALA A 500 -12.44 12.25 -29.39
C ALA A 500 -12.66 12.75 -27.95
N HIS A 501 -13.24 11.93 -27.07
CA HIS A 501 -13.38 12.25 -25.65
C HIS A 501 -12.02 12.48 -24.97
N ILE A 502 -11.01 11.64 -25.25
CA ILE A 502 -9.64 11.82 -24.76
C ILE A 502 -9.03 13.13 -25.27
N ALA A 503 -9.25 13.48 -26.54
CA ALA A 503 -8.75 14.73 -27.12
C ALA A 503 -9.34 15.96 -26.43
N VAL A 504 -10.66 15.99 -26.17
CA VAL A 504 -11.32 17.08 -25.43
C VAL A 504 -10.69 17.26 -24.05
N GLY A 505 -10.46 16.17 -23.32
CA GLY A 505 -9.83 16.20 -22.00
C GLY A 505 -8.41 16.69 -22.03
N THR A 506 -7.63 16.26 -23.02
CA THR A 506 -6.23 16.67 -23.19
C THR A 506 -6.13 18.17 -23.44
N ILE A 507 -7.03 18.73 -24.26
CA ILE A 507 -7.10 20.18 -24.50
C ILE A 507 -7.50 20.93 -23.22
N CYS A 508 -8.57 20.49 -22.55
CA CYS A 508 -9.04 21.13 -21.31
C CYS A 508 -7.98 21.08 -20.20
N LEU A 509 -7.26 19.95 -20.08
CA LEU A 509 -6.14 19.79 -19.15
C LEU A 509 -4.98 20.72 -19.50
N GLY A 510 -4.62 20.83 -20.79
CA GLY A 510 -3.60 21.76 -21.26
C GLY A 510 -3.93 23.21 -20.93
N VAL A 511 -5.19 23.63 -21.14
CA VAL A 511 -5.68 24.97 -20.76
C VAL A 511 -5.59 25.17 -19.25
N THR A 512 -6.08 24.21 -18.46
CA THR A 512 -6.07 24.30 -16.99
C THR A 512 -4.65 24.41 -16.43
N LEU A 513 -3.72 23.58 -16.91
CA LEU A 513 -2.31 23.62 -16.52
C LEU A 513 -1.64 24.91 -17.00
N GLY A 514 -1.98 25.40 -18.19
CA GLY A 514 -1.53 26.69 -18.70
C GLY A 514 -2.00 27.84 -17.83
N THR A 515 -3.27 27.90 -17.47
CA THR A 515 -3.81 28.92 -16.55
C THR A 515 -3.12 28.84 -15.20
N ALA A 516 -2.96 27.65 -14.61
CA ALA A 516 -2.22 27.47 -13.36
C ALA A 516 -0.78 27.99 -13.47
N PHE A 517 -0.12 27.78 -14.61
CA PHE A 517 1.21 28.29 -14.89
C PHE A 517 1.26 29.84 -14.97
N PHE A 518 0.20 30.51 -15.39
CA PHE A 518 0.18 31.97 -15.43
C PHE A 518 -0.31 32.61 -14.13
N THR A 519 -1.23 31.98 -13.40
CA THR A 519 -1.80 32.53 -12.17
C THR A 519 -0.97 32.24 -10.93
N GLU A 520 -0.31 31.08 -10.84
CA GLU A 520 0.40 30.63 -9.63
C GLU A 520 1.93 30.84 -9.72
N THR A 521 2.33 32.09 -9.97
CA THR A 521 3.74 32.48 -10.21
C THR A 521 4.69 32.12 -9.06
N LYS A 522 4.24 32.22 -7.80
CA LYS A 522 5.03 31.84 -6.61
C LYS A 522 5.40 30.35 -6.61
N LEU A 523 4.43 29.48 -6.91
CA LEU A 523 4.63 28.03 -6.96
C LEU A 523 5.64 27.67 -8.06
N ILE A 524 5.52 28.30 -9.22
CA ILE A 524 6.42 28.04 -10.36
C ILE A 524 7.83 28.52 -10.07
N HIS A 525 7.97 29.67 -9.41
CA HIS A 525 9.27 30.14 -8.98
C HIS A 525 9.93 29.15 -8.00
N PHE A 526 9.15 28.63 -7.04
CA PHE A 526 9.59 27.57 -6.12
C PHE A 526 10.00 26.29 -6.87
N LEU A 527 9.18 25.80 -7.80
CA LEU A 527 9.50 24.61 -8.60
C LEU A 527 10.75 24.83 -9.44
N ARG A 528 10.90 25.98 -10.09
CA ARG A 528 12.05 26.30 -10.95
C ARG A 528 13.35 26.41 -10.17
N THR A 529 13.32 27.00 -8.98
CA THR A 529 14.51 27.13 -8.12
C THR A 529 14.97 25.78 -7.56
N GLN A 530 14.04 24.89 -7.19
CA GLN A 530 14.36 23.57 -6.64
C GLN A 530 14.70 22.52 -7.72
N LEU A 531 13.89 22.39 -8.78
CA LEU A 531 14.17 21.48 -9.91
C LEU A 531 15.35 21.95 -10.77
N GLY A 532 15.56 23.27 -10.90
CA GLY A 532 16.68 23.85 -11.63
C GLY A 532 18.04 23.59 -10.96
N ARG A 533 18.11 23.62 -9.62
CA ARG A 533 19.32 23.27 -8.86
C ARG A 533 19.68 21.79 -8.97
N SER A 534 18.69 20.89 -9.05
CA SER A 534 18.94 19.44 -9.26
C SER A 534 19.63 19.16 -10.59
N ARG A 535 19.18 19.78 -11.69
CA ARG A 535 19.78 19.61 -13.03
C ARG A 535 21.19 20.21 -13.16
N LEU A 536 21.52 21.22 -12.37
CA LEU A 536 22.87 21.80 -12.33
C LEU A 536 23.85 20.93 -11.53
N ARG A 537 23.39 20.26 -10.46
CA ARG A 537 24.23 19.35 -9.69
C ARG A 537 24.55 18.06 -10.44
N ASP A 538 23.60 17.50 -11.19
CA ASP A 538 23.82 16.33 -12.06
C ASP A 538 24.70 16.62 -13.29
N LYS A 539 24.98 17.89 -13.60
CA LYS A 539 25.94 18.29 -14.64
C LYS A 539 27.35 18.57 -14.10
N MET A 540 27.53 18.64 -12.78
CA MET A 540 28.81 18.91 -12.12
C MET A 540 29.37 17.68 -11.36
N THR A 541 28.69 16.54 -11.44
CA THR A 541 29.17 15.21 -11.02
C THR A 541 29.21 14.30 -12.23
#